data_AF-A0A948BAM4-F1
#
_entry.id   AF-A0A948BAM4-F1
#
_cell.length_a   1.000
_cell.length_b   1.000
_cell.length_c   1.000
_cell.angle_alpha   90.00
_cell.angle_beta   90.00
_cell.angle_gamma   90.00
#
_symmetry.space_group_name_H-M   'P 1'
#
loop_
_entity.id
_entity.type
_entity.pdbx_description
1 polymer ?
#
loop_
_entity_poly.entity_id
_entity_poly.type
_entity_poly.pdbx_seq_one_letter_code
_entity_poly.pdbx_strand_id
1 'polypeptide(L)'
;MAQNLTKTEKKRLLLLSTVALIIVALFVIFSPFGILRYTRLQNDLQNITVDNSRLQNEIKGLQEEINRLTNDPSYIEKVAREQYGLIKENEILFDFKKQKIKQ
;
A
#
# COMPACT_ATOMS: atom_id res chain seq x y z
N MET A 1 34.61 -17.09 -55.65
CA MET A 1 35.34 -15.82 -55.45
C MET A 1 34.87 -15.20 -54.14
N ALA A 2 35.63 -15.37 -53.06
CA ALA A 2 35.34 -14.67 -51.80
C ALA A 2 35.78 -13.21 -51.97
N GLN A 3 34.82 -12.33 -52.25
CA GLN A 3 35.08 -10.89 -52.28
C GLN A 3 35.40 -10.47 -50.84
N ASN A 4 36.69 -10.20 -50.59
CA ASN A 4 37.14 -9.71 -49.29
C ASN A 4 36.64 -8.29 -49.10
N LEU A 5 35.74 -8.08 -48.13
CA LEU A 5 35.22 -6.76 -47.82
C LEU A 5 36.36 -5.79 -47.52
N THR A 6 36.31 -4.62 -48.16
CA THR A 6 37.25 -3.53 -47.92
C THR A 6 37.10 -3.04 -46.47
N LYS A 7 38.17 -2.48 -45.89
CA LYS A 7 38.17 -2.00 -44.49
C LYS A 7 37.02 -1.02 -44.20
N THR A 8 36.65 -0.22 -45.20
CA THR A 8 35.55 0.75 -45.12
C THR A 8 34.17 0.09 -45.05
N GLU A 9 33.94 -0.98 -45.81
CA GLU A 9 32.67 -1.74 -45.78
C GLU A 9 32.51 -2.47 -44.46
N LYS A 10 33.58 -3.06 -43.92
CA LYS A 10 33.57 -3.68 -42.58
C LYS A 10 33.23 -2.66 -41.49
N LYS A 11 33.81 -1.45 -41.56
CA LYS A 11 33.50 -0.36 -40.61
C LYS A 11 32.04 0.10 -40.71
N ARG A 12 31.49 0.20 -41.93
CA ARG A 12 30.07 0.53 -42.15
C ARG A 12 29.15 -0.55 -41.61
N LEU A 13 29.44 -1.83 -41.86
CA LEU A 13 28.67 -2.95 -41.34
C LEU A 13 28.70 -3.02 -39.82
N LEU A 14 29.87 -2.80 -39.19
CA LEU A 14 29.98 -2.71 -37.75
C LEU A 14 29.12 -1.55 -37.20
N LEU A 15 29.20 -0.38 -37.82
CA LEU A 15 28.42 0.80 -37.39
C LEU A 15 26.91 0.55 -37.52
N LEU A 16 26.46 -0.04 -38.63
CA LEU A 16 25.06 -0.44 -38.83
C LEU A 16 24.60 -1.50 -37.82
N SER A 17 25.43 -2.51 -37.55
CA SER A 17 25.14 -3.53 -36.53
C SER A 17 25.00 -2.91 -35.14
N THR A 18 25.89 -1.97 -34.80
CA THR A 18 25.84 -1.27 -33.50
C THR A 18 24.58 -0.43 -33.38
N VAL A 19 24.19 0.29 -34.44
CA VAL A 19 22.95 1.08 -34.47
C VAL A 19 21.73 0.18 -34.35
N ALA A 20 21.69 -0.94 -35.06
CA ALA A 20 20.61 -1.91 -34.97
C ALA A 20 20.46 -2.48 -33.54
N LEU A 21 21.58 -2.80 -32.89
CA LEU A 21 21.59 -3.28 -31.50
C LEU A 21 21.00 -2.24 -30.55
N ILE A 22 21.38 -0.96 -30.71
CA ILE A 22 20.84 0.14 -29.90
C ILE A 22 19.33 0.28 -30.10
N ILE A 23 18.85 0.22 -31.34
CA ILE A 23 17.41 0.30 -31.63
C ILE A 23 16.65 -0.85 -30.97
N VAL A 24 17.17 -2.08 -31.03
CA VAL A 24 16.56 -3.25 -30.36
C VAL A 24 16.55 -3.06 -28.85
N ALA A 25 17.65 -2.59 -28.26
CA ALA A 25 17.72 -2.33 -26.82
C ALA A 25 16.70 -1.27 -26.39
N LEU A 26 16.59 -0.17 -27.14
CA LEU A 26 15.58 0.86 -26.89
C LEU A 26 14.16 0.28 -27.04
N PHE A 27 13.91 -0.55 -28.05
CA PHE A 27 12.60 -1.18 -28.21
C PHE A 27 12.25 -2.07 -27.02
N VAL A 28 13.19 -2.86 -26.48
CA VAL A 28 12.95 -3.71 -25.30
C VAL A 28 12.68 -2.87 -24.04
N ILE A 29 13.37 -1.75 -23.87
CA ILE A 29 13.21 -0.87 -22.70
C ILE A 29 11.91 -0.06 -22.77
N PHE A 30 11.60 0.51 -23.94
CA PHE A 30 10.46 1.40 -24.16
C PHE A 30 9.20 0.69 -24.70
N SER A 31 9.26 -0.61 -24.95
CA SER A 31 8.10 -1.38 -25.41
C SER A 31 6.99 -1.37 -24.35
N PRO A 32 5.72 -1.38 -24.77
CA PRO A 32 4.58 -1.59 -23.87
C PRO A 32 4.63 -2.92 -23.12
N PHE A 33 5.47 -3.88 -23.53
CA PHE A 33 5.76 -5.13 -22.81
C PHE A 33 7.18 -5.16 -22.22
N GLY A 34 7.83 -4.00 -22.14
CA GLY A 34 9.20 -3.87 -21.66
C GLY A 34 9.35 -4.16 -20.17
N ILE A 35 10.61 -4.36 -19.78
CA ILE A 35 11.00 -4.76 -18.41
C ILE A 35 10.51 -3.74 -17.37
N LEU A 36 10.50 -2.45 -17.71
CA LEU A 36 10.02 -1.37 -16.83
C LEU A 36 8.53 -1.50 -16.47
N ARG A 37 7.70 -1.96 -17.40
CA ARG A 37 6.27 -2.14 -17.12
C ARG A 37 6.05 -3.37 -16.25
N TYR A 38 6.80 -4.44 -16.50
CA TYR A 38 6.74 -5.65 -15.70
C TYR A 38 7.10 -5.37 -14.24
N THR A 39 8.17 -4.62 -13.98
CA THR A 39 8.57 -4.27 -12.61
C THR A 39 7.56 -3.36 -11.92
N ARG A 40 7.00 -2.37 -12.62
CA ARG A 40 5.90 -1.55 -12.07
C ARG A 40 4.68 -2.39 -11.72
N LEU A 41 4.25 -3.28 -12.63
CA LEU A 41 3.10 -4.13 -12.40
C LEU A 41 3.31 -5.08 -11.21
N GLN A 42 4.52 -5.64 -11.06
CA GLN A 42 4.86 -6.47 -9.90
C GLN A 42 4.79 -5.66 -8.59
N ASN A 43 5.31 -4.43 -8.58
CA ASN A 43 5.21 -3.55 -7.42
C ASN A 43 3.75 -3.19 -7.10
N ASP A 44 2.94 -2.89 -8.13
CA ASP A 44 1.52 -2.58 -7.95
C ASP A 44 0.76 -3.78 -7.37
N LEU A 45 1.02 -4.99 -7.88
CA LEU A 45 0.45 -6.22 -7.34
C LEU A 45 0.86 -6.44 -5.88
N GLN A 46 2.13 -6.21 -5.54
CA GLN A 46 2.61 -6.32 -4.17
C GLN A 46 1.91 -5.32 -3.25
N ASN A 47 1.80 -4.06 -3.67
CA ASN A 47 1.12 -3.00 -2.90
C ASN A 47 -0.35 -3.34 -2.67
N ILE A 48 -1.07 -3.73 -3.73
CA ILE A 48 -2.48 -4.14 -3.65
C ILE A 48 -2.64 -5.33 -2.70
N THR A 49 -1.72 -6.30 -2.75
CA THR A 49 -1.77 -7.49 -1.89
C THR A 49 -1.59 -7.12 -0.42
N VAL A 50 -0.63 -6.24 -0.13
CA VAL A 50 -0.39 -5.73 1.23
C VAL A 50 -1.61 -4.97 1.75
N ASP A 51 -2.17 -4.07 0.93
CA ASP A 51 -3.38 -3.32 1.29
C ASP A 51 -4.58 -4.22 1.52
N ASN A 52 -4.76 -5.24 0.68
CA ASN A 52 -5.83 -6.22 0.85
C ASN A 52 -5.70 -6.96 2.19
N SER A 53 -4.48 -7.42 2.53
CA SER A 53 -4.22 -8.08 3.80
C SER A 53 -4.47 -7.15 5.00
N ARG A 54 -4.04 -5.89 4.91
CA ARG A 54 -4.32 -4.88 5.93
C ARG A 54 -5.82 -4.67 6.14
N LEU A 55 -6.57 -4.47 5.06
CA LEU A 55 -8.03 -4.30 5.12
C LEU A 55 -8.74 -5.54 5.66
N GLN A 56 -8.30 -6.74 5.32
CA GLN A 56 -8.85 -7.97 5.88
C GLN A 56 -8.65 -8.05 7.40
N ASN A 57 -7.49 -7.65 7.90
CA ASN A 57 -7.22 -7.61 9.33
C ASN A 57 -8.07 -6.54 10.03
N GLU A 58 -8.24 -5.38 9.41
CA GLU A 58 -9.12 -4.32 9.91
C GLU A 58 -10.58 -4.79 9.99
N ILE A 59 -11.08 -5.47 8.95
CA ILE A 59 -12.42 -6.07 8.94
C ILE A 59 -12.58 -7.06 10.08
N LYS A 60 -11.60 -7.94 10.32
CA LYS A 60 -11.65 -8.90 11.44
C LYS A 60 -11.70 -8.18 12.79
N GLY A 61 -10.84 -7.18 13.00
CA GLY A 61 -10.82 -6.40 14.24
C GLY A 61 -12.15 -5.66 14.49
N LEU A 62 -12.73 -5.06 13.43
CA LEU A 62 -14.03 -4.41 13.53
C LEU A 62 -15.16 -5.40 13.82
N GLN A 63 -15.11 -6.61 13.26
CA GLN A 63 -16.11 -7.66 13.54
C GLN A 63 -16.01 -8.14 14.99
N GLU A 64 -14.79 -8.31 15.52
CA GLU A 64 -14.58 -8.64 16.92
C GLU A 64 -15.10 -7.53 17.83
N GLU A 65 -14.85 -6.27 17.47
CA GLU A 65 -15.36 -5.11 18.21
C GLU A 65 -16.89 -5.06 18.22
N ILE A 66 -17.53 -5.24 17.07
CA ILE A 66 -19.00 -5.33 16.95
C ILE A 66 -19.53 -6.47 17.84
N ASN A 67 -18.88 -7.62 17.79
CA ASN A 67 -19.27 -8.77 18.60
C ASN A 67 -19.20 -8.46 20.10
N ARG A 68 -18.14 -7.78 20.56
CA ARG A 68 -18.00 -7.38 21.96
C ARG A 68 -19.03 -6.33 22.36
N LEU A 69 -19.27 -5.32 21.53
CA LEU A 69 -20.29 -4.31 21.80
C LEU A 69 -21.71 -4.91 21.86
N THR A 70 -21.98 -5.97 21.11
CA THR A 70 -23.30 -6.63 21.06
C THR A 70 -23.49 -7.64 22.17
N ASN A 71 -22.46 -8.46 22.45
CA ASN A 71 -22.58 -9.65 23.30
C ASN A 71 -21.87 -9.54 24.65
N ASP A 72 -21.11 -8.47 24.91
CA ASP A 72 -20.44 -8.20 26.19
C ASP A 72 -20.99 -6.92 26.86
N PRO A 73 -21.97 -7.06 27.78
CA PRO A 73 -22.56 -5.95 28.53
C PRO A 73 -21.54 -5.14 29.34
N SER A 74 -20.46 -5.76 29.83
CA SER A 74 -19.43 -5.07 30.59
C SER A 74 -18.60 -4.18 29.67
N TYR A 75 -18.32 -4.67 28.46
CA TYR A 75 -17.57 -3.91 27.48
C TYR A 75 -18.32 -2.67 27.00
N ILE A 76 -19.61 -2.80 26.66
CA ILE A 76 -20.43 -1.64 26.26
C ILE A 76 -20.57 -0.62 27.40
N GLU A 77 -20.71 -1.06 28.65
CA GLU A 77 -20.74 -0.17 29.82
C GLU A 77 -19.43 0.60 29.99
N LYS A 78 -18.29 -0.09 29.83
CA LYS A 78 -16.96 0.53 29.85
C LYS A 78 -16.83 1.60 28.76
N VAL A 79 -17.20 1.27 27.51
CA VAL A 79 -17.14 2.22 26.39
C VAL A 79 -18.07 3.41 26.62
N ALA A 80 -19.29 3.18 27.12
CA ALA A 80 -20.25 4.24 27.44
C ALA A 80 -19.70 5.23 28.49
N ARG A 81 -19.04 4.71 29.53
CA ARG A 81 -18.42 5.54 30.58
C ARG A 81 -17.17 6.27 30.10
N GLU A 82 -16.25 5.57 29.44
CA GLU A 82 -14.94 6.13 29.06
C GLU A 82 -15.01 7.10 27.88
N GLN A 83 -15.79 6.76 26.84
CA GLN A 83 -15.84 7.55 25.61
C GLN A 83 -16.93 8.63 25.64
N TYR A 84 -18.05 8.34 26.31
CA TYR A 84 -19.24 9.21 26.30
C TYR A 84 -19.58 9.79 27.67
N GLY A 85 -18.91 9.38 28.75
CA GLY A 85 -19.19 9.86 30.10
C GLY A 85 -20.58 9.50 30.62
N LEU A 86 -21.21 8.48 30.04
CA LEU A 86 -22.56 8.06 30.40
C LEU A 86 -22.55 7.32 31.74
N ILE A 87 -23.58 7.55 32.56
CA ILE A 87 -23.81 6.88 33.83
C ILE A 87 -25.24 6.32 33.84
N LYS A 88 -25.51 5.27 34.61
CA LYS A 88 -26.87 4.75 34.75
C LYS A 88 -27.74 5.74 35.51
N GLU A 89 -29.07 5.66 35.33
CA GLU A 89 -30.03 6.55 36.00
C GLU A 89 -29.90 6.54 37.55
N ASN A 90 -29.43 5.42 38.11
CA ASN A 90 -29.23 5.22 39.54
C ASN A 90 -27.79 5.46 40.02
N GLU A 91 -26.92 6.09 39.21
CA GLU A 91 -25.54 6.42 39.54
C GLU A 91 -25.34 7.93 39.74
N ILE A 92 -24.39 8.32 40.61
CA ILE A 92 -24.07 9.72 40.91
C ILE A 92 -22.61 10.00 40.54
N LEU A 93 -22.37 11.01 39.70
CA LEU A 93 -21.03 11.45 39.31
C LEU A 93 -20.45 12.43 40.34
N PHE A 94 -19.27 12.11 40.89
CA PHE A 94 -18.51 13.02 41.74
C PHE A 94 -17.34 13.63 40.95
N ASP A 95 -17.46 14.91 40.57
CA ASP A 95 -16.38 15.67 39.91
C ASP A 95 -15.60 16.52 40.93
N PHE A 96 -14.40 16.07 41.27
CA PHE A 96 -13.51 16.74 42.23
C PHE A 96 -12.77 17.95 41.64
N LYS A 97 -12.86 18.23 40.33
CA LYS A 97 -12.14 19.36 39.70
C LYS A 97 -12.82 20.72 39.88
N LYS A 98 -14.12 20.74 40.22
CA LYS A 98 -14.88 22.00 40.40
C LYS A 98 -14.67 22.71 41.74
N GLN A 99 -13.92 22.15 42.68
CA GLN A 99 -13.59 22.82 43.94
C GLN A 99 -12.37 23.74 43.80
N LYS A 100 -12.48 24.77 42.95
CA LYS A 100 -11.85 26.06 43.25
C LYS A 100 -12.94 26.99 43.74
N ILE A 101 -13.23 26.89 45.03
CA ILE A 101 -13.97 27.89 45.78
C ILE A 101 -13.20 29.21 45.55
N LYS A 102 -13.81 30.15 44.81
CA LYS A 102 -13.30 31.51 44.69
C LYS A 102 -13.34 32.13 46.09
N GLN A 103 -12.17 32.55 46.56
CA GLN A 103 -12.03 33.54 47.63
C GLN A 103 -12.60 34.88 47.18
#